data_AF-A0A0D0D7C2-F1
#
_entry.id   AF-A0A0D0D7C2-F1
#
_cell.length_a   1.000
_cell.length_b   1.000
_cell.length_c   1.000
_cell.angle_alpha   90.00
_cell.angle_beta   90.00
_cell.angle_gamma   90.00
#
_symmetry.space_group_name_H-M   'P 1'
#
loop_
_entity.id
_entity.type
_entity.pdbx_description
1 polymer ?
#
loop_
_entity_poly.entity_id
_entity_poly.type
_entity_poly.pdbx_seq_one_letter_code
_entity_poly.pdbx_strand_id
1 'polypeptide(L)'
;MDNASNKKTCMQKLETLLHMHDIEFDTLDCLVMCFPHVMHICMTHVIKSFTDDELTSIANTWIGVFPDEDEHKAYVEAVRLDPITMGHDIVWIIQASGLHRDEFLDTVKTGNMKNWFKGPMGEAEQVPGLELLHDVKTHWDSTYAMINRLHALHLAVNYFLALPNQKELKDYILSSPQWLVLEDFEHILQVGSIQINEFQS
;
A
#
# COMPACT_ATOMS: atom_id res chain seq x y z
N MET A 1 -1.31 15.59 10.88
CA MET A 1 -2.22 16.50 11.61
C MET A 1 -3.63 16.06 11.27
N ASP A 2 -4.36 15.46 12.23
CA ASP A 2 -5.68 14.86 11.96
C ASP A 2 -6.76 15.95 11.85
N ASN A 3 -7.16 16.23 10.61
CA ASN A 3 -8.16 17.25 10.30
C ASN A 3 -9.56 16.87 10.83
N ALA A 4 -9.85 15.58 11.01
CA ALA A 4 -11.14 15.10 11.51
C ALA A 4 -11.30 15.35 13.01
N SER A 5 -10.26 15.05 13.81
CA SER A 5 -10.24 15.41 15.24
C SER A 5 -10.34 16.93 15.44
N ASN A 6 -9.63 17.72 14.62
CA ASN A 6 -9.72 19.17 14.66
C ASN A 6 -11.13 19.68 14.31
N LYS A 7 -11.81 19.06 13.33
CA LYS A 7 -13.19 19.42 12.98
C LYS A 7 -14.14 19.10 14.12
N LYS A 8 -14.05 17.92 14.74
CA LYS A 8 -14.89 17.55 15.89
C LYS A 8 -14.72 18.53 17.05
N THR A 9 -13.47 18.85 17.42
CA THR A 9 -13.19 19.82 18.49
C THR A 9 -13.65 21.24 18.14
N CYS A 10 -13.56 21.64 16.87
CA CYS A 10 -14.08 22.92 16.40
C CYS A 10 -15.61 22.98 16.51
N MET A 11 -16.31 21.94 16.06
CA MET A 11 -17.78 21.87 16.10
C MET A 11 -18.31 21.85 17.55
N GLN A 12 -17.63 21.15 18.47
CA GLN A 12 -17.96 21.17 19.91
C GLN A 12 -17.80 22.57 20.53
N LYS A 13 -16.77 23.33 20.11
CA LYS A 13 -16.61 24.73 20.54
C LYS A 13 -17.70 25.63 19.95
N LEU A 14 -18.06 25.41 18.68
CA LEU A 14 -19.12 26.14 18.02
C LEU A 14 -20.48 25.90 18.69
N GLU A 15 -20.80 24.65 19.00
CA GLU A 15 -21.98 24.26 19.79
C GLU A 15 -22.03 25.01 21.13
N THR A 16 -20.91 25.04 21.86
CA THR A 16 -20.82 25.75 23.14
C THR A 16 -21.14 27.25 22.97
N LEU A 17 -20.60 27.89 21.94
CA LEU A 17 -20.83 29.31 21.65
C LEU A 17 -22.28 29.58 21.20
N LEU A 18 -22.89 28.68 20.44
CA LEU A 18 -24.26 28.81 19.96
C LEU A 18 -25.27 28.63 21.10
N HIS A 19 -25.03 27.68 22.02
CA HIS A 19 -25.83 27.52 23.23
C HIS A 19 -25.76 28.73 24.17
N MET A 20 -24.64 29.44 24.22
CA MET A 20 -24.56 30.72 24.94
C MET A 20 -25.51 31.80 24.38
N HIS A 21 -25.95 31.65 23.13
CA HIS A 21 -26.88 32.53 22.46
C HIS A 21 -28.28 31.92 22.28
N ASP A 22 -28.60 30.85 23.02
CA ASP A 22 -29.90 30.16 22.97
C ASP A 22 -30.23 29.58 21.58
N ILE A 23 -29.20 29.25 20.80
CA ILE A 23 -29.32 28.61 19.49
C ILE A 23 -29.10 27.11 19.68
N GLU A 24 -30.14 26.31 19.42
CA GLU A 24 -30.08 24.85 19.43
C GLU A 24 -29.13 24.36 18.31
N PHE A 25 -28.10 23.61 18.70
CA PHE A 25 -27.12 23.07 17.77
C PHE A 25 -26.58 21.74 18.28
N ASP A 26 -26.82 20.66 17.54
CA ASP A 26 -26.26 19.34 17.86
C ASP A 26 -25.02 19.07 16.99
N THR A 27 -23.88 18.87 17.65
CA THR A 27 -22.61 18.63 16.96
C THR A 27 -22.63 17.34 16.13
N LEU A 28 -23.29 16.28 16.57
CA LEU A 28 -23.32 14.98 15.88
C LEU A 28 -24.21 15.04 14.64
N ASP A 29 -25.38 15.67 14.74
CA ASP A 29 -26.31 15.85 13.61
C ASP A 29 -25.75 16.79 12.54
N CYS A 30 -24.90 17.74 12.95
CA CYS A 30 -24.24 18.68 12.04
C CYS A 30 -22.83 18.22 11.59
N LEU A 31 -22.36 17.05 12.03
CA LEU A 31 -21.05 16.53 11.65
C LEU A 31 -21.10 15.89 10.27
N VAL A 32 -20.97 16.70 9.22
CA VAL A 32 -20.75 16.18 7.87
C VAL A 32 -19.33 15.58 7.80
N MET A 33 -19.21 14.25 7.74
CA MET A 33 -17.95 13.60 7.42
C MET A 33 -17.52 14.02 6.01
N CYS A 34 -16.25 14.41 5.83
CA CYS A 34 -15.78 14.69 4.47
C CYS A 34 -15.66 13.37 3.70
N PHE A 35 -16.02 13.38 2.42
CA PHE A 35 -15.93 12.20 1.56
C PHE A 35 -14.54 11.52 1.61
N PRO A 36 -13.40 12.26 1.58
CA PRO A 36 -12.09 11.64 1.76
C PRO A 36 -11.90 10.88 3.08
N HIS A 37 -12.53 11.35 4.17
CA HIS A 37 -12.45 10.66 5.46
C HIS A 37 -13.27 9.37 5.48
N VAL A 38 -14.46 9.37 4.87
CA VAL A 38 -15.27 8.14 4.70
C VAL A 38 -14.51 7.12 3.87
N MET A 39 -13.92 7.55 2.75
CA MET A 39 -13.13 6.65 1.91
C MET A 39 -11.88 6.13 2.63
N HIS A 40 -11.17 6.96 3.40
CA HIS A 40 -10.05 6.51 4.22
C HIS A 40 -10.46 5.42 5.22
N ILE A 41 -11.60 5.60 5.90
CA ILE A 41 -12.17 4.59 6.80
C ILE A 41 -12.45 3.30 6.05
N CYS A 42 -13.15 3.37 4.91
CA CYS A 42 -13.44 2.20 4.08
C CYS A 42 -12.15 1.47 3.65
N MET A 43 -11.15 2.18 3.16
CA MET A 43 -9.88 1.58 2.74
C MET A 43 -9.11 0.97 3.92
N THR A 44 -9.11 1.62 5.08
CA THR A 44 -8.51 1.07 6.30
C THR A 44 -9.19 -0.23 6.72
N HIS A 45 -10.53 -0.28 6.63
CA HIS A 45 -11.28 -1.51 6.91
C HIS A 45 -10.97 -2.60 5.91
N VAL A 46 -10.94 -2.28 4.61
CA VAL A 46 -10.53 -3.20 3.54
C VAL A 46 -9.15 -3.78 3.88
N ILE A 47 -8.10 -2.95 4.00
CA ILE A 47 -6.74 -3.41 4.32
C ILE A 47 -6.74 -4.32 5.56
N LYS A 48 -7.42 -3.91 6.64
CA LYS A 48 -7.46 -4.70 7.87
C LYS A 48 -8.16 -6.05 7.73
N SER A 49 -9.33 -6.10 7.08
CA SER A 49 -10.06 -7.35 6.84
C SER A 49 -9.30 -8.31 5.93
N PHE A 50 -8.40 -7.76 5.11
CA PHE A 50 -7.58 -8.54 4.21
C PHE A 50 -6.33 -9.14 4.89
N THR A 51 -5.82 -8.50 5.93
CA THR A 51 -4.75 -9.05 6.79
C THR A 51 -5.26 -10.04 7.85
N ASP A 52 -6.58 -10.29 7.90
CA ASP A 52 -7.23 -11.15 8.89
C ASP A 52 -7.51 -12.56 8.32
N ASP A 53 -7.74 -13.54 9.20
CA ASP A 53 -8.03 -14.93 8.81
C ASP A 53 -9.27 -15.06 7.89
N GLU A 54 -10.14 -14.04 7.89
CA GLU A 54 -11.33 -13.94 7.05
C GLU A 54 -11.01 -13.94 5.55
N LEU A 55 -9.94 -13.26 5.11
CA LEU A 55 -9.56 -13.26 3.71
C LEU A 55 -8.99 -14.61 3.27
N THR A 56 -8.19 -15.24 4.13
CA THR A 56 -7.72 -16.61 3.88
C THR A 56 -8.92 -17.55 3.71
N SER A 57 -9.97 -17.38 4.52
CA SER A 57 -11.23 -18.13 4.38
C SER A 57 -11.93 -17.83 3.05
N ILE A 58 -12.04 -16.57 2.65
CA ILE A 58 -12.64 -16.17 1.36
C ILE A 58 -11.84 -16.73 0.18
N ALA A 59 -10.52 -16.60 0.20
CA ALA A 59 -9.63 -17.10 -0.85
C ALA A 59 -9.76 -18.62 -1.02
N ASN A 60 -9.96 -19.36 0.08
CA ASN A 60 -10.25 -20.80 0.02
C ASN A 60 -11.55 -21.14 -0.73
N THR A 61 -12.50 -20.21 -0.84
CA THR A 61 -13.76 -20.44 -1.57
C THR A 61 -13.65 -20.21 -3.09
N TRP A 62 -12.53 -19.66 -3.58
CA TRP A 62 -12.31 -19.34 -5.00
C TRP A 62 -11.93 -20.55 -5.85
N ILE A 63 -12.72 -21.62 -5.74
CA ILE A 63 -12.53 -22.86 -6.48
C ILE A 63 -12.77 -22.60 -7.97
N GLY A 64 -11.77 -22.93 -8.80
CA GLY A 64 -11.86 -22.82 -10.27
C GLY A 64 -11.49 -21.45 -10.87
N VAL A 65 -11.00 -20.50 -10.05
CA VAL A 65 -10.39 -19.25 -10.53
C VAL A 65 -8.95 -19.51 -11.03
N PHE A 66 -8.25 -20.44 -10.39
CA PHE A 66 -6.88 -20.80 -10.72
C PHE A 66 -6.82 -21.99 -11.71
N PRO A 67 -5.79 -22.05 -12.57
CA PRO A 67 -5.54 -23.15 -13.50
C PRO A 67 -5.46 -24.53 -12.82
N ASP A 68 -4.86 -24.60 -11.64
CA ASP A 68 -4.74 -25.82 -10.84
C ASP A 68 -4.81 -25.57 -9.32
N GLU A 69 -4.93 -26.68 -8.57
CA GLU A 69 -5.11 -26.67 -7.11
C GLU A 69 -3.84 -26.25 -6.37
N ASP A 70 -2.65 -26.48 -6.92
CA ASP A 70 -1.39 -26.11 -6.29
C ASP A 70 -1.16 -24.60 -6.40
N GLU A 71 -1.48 -23.98 -7.55
CA GLU A 71 -1.49 -22.53 -7.70
C GLU A 71 -2.48 -21.85 -6.76
N HIS A 72 -3.69 -22.42 -6.59
CA HIS A 72 -4.68 -21.92 -5.63
C HIS A 72 -4.14 -21.96 -4.19
N LYS A 73 -3.57 -23.09 -3.77
CA LYS A 73 -2.96 -23.22 -2.43
C LYS A 73 -1.81 -22.24 -2.24
N ALA A 74 -0.97 -22.04 -3.26
CA ALA A 74 0.14 -21.09 -3.20
C ALA A 74 -0.35 -19.65 -3.04
N TYR A 75 -1.43 -19.28 -3.73
CA TYR A 75 -2.07 -17.97 -3.57
C TYR A 75 -2.66 -17.79 -2.18
N VAL A 76 -3.43 -18.76 -1.68
CA VAL A 76 -4.03 -18.71 -0.33
C VAL A 76 -2.95 -18.58 0.74
N GLU A 77 -1.86 -19.33 0.61
CA GLU A 77 -0.74 -19.22 1.56
C GLU A 77 -0.02 -17.86 1.43
N ALA A 78 0.14 -17.34 0.21
CA ALA A 78 0.70 -16.01 0.01
C ALA A 78 -0.14 -14.92 0.67
N VAL A 79 -1.47 -15.01 0.55
CA VAL A 79 -2.41 -14.13 1.27
C VAL A 79 -2.18 -14.21 2.78
N ARG A 80 -2.07 -15.43 3.33
CA ARG A 80 -1.85 -15.65 4.77
C ARG A 80 -0.56 -15.05 5.30
N LEU A 81 0.47 -14.96 4.45
CA LEU A 81 1.77 -14.38 4.81
C LEU A 81 1.79 -12.85 4.84
N ASP A 82 0.67 -12.19 4.55
CA ASP A 82 0.49 -10.74 4.53
C ASP A 82 1.56 -10.00 3.69
N PRO A 83 1.45 -10.08 2.35
CA PRO A 83 2.40 -9.44 1.45
C PRO A 83 2.44 -7.92 1.58
N ILE A 84 1.38 -7.29 2.12
CA ILE A 84 1.37 -5.85 2.40
C ILE A 84 2.42 -5.55 3.47
N THR A 85 2.36 -6.24 4.63
CA THR A 85 3.36 -6.08 5.69
C THR A 85 4.76 -6.40 5.20
N MET A 86 4.93 -7.46 4.39
CA MET A 86 6.24 -7.76 3.80
C MET A 86 6.73 -6.64 2.88
N GLY A 87 5.84 -6.04 2.08
CA GLY A 87 6.15 -4.89 1.24
C GLY A 87 6.56 -3.66 2.06
N HIS A 88 5.89 -3.40 3.17
CA HIS A 88 6.28 -2.37 4.13
C HIS A 88 7.70 -2.59 4.66
N ASP A 89 8.02 -3.82 5.06
CA ASP A 89 9.33 -4.14 5.62
C ASP A 89 10.44 -3.94 4.57
N ILE A 90 10.20 -4.34 3.32
CA ILE A 90 11.13 -4.09 2.20
C ILE A 90 11.38 -2.59 2.04
N VAL A 91 10.31 -1.80 1.95
CA VAL A 91 10.41 -0.34 1.81
C VAL A 91 11.17 0.26 3.00
N TRP A 92 10.81 -0.15 4.22
CA TRP A 92 11.41 0.35 5.44
C TRP A 92 12.90 0.06 5.49
N ILE A 93 13.33 -1.16 5.13
CA ILE A 93 14.74 -1.55 5.15
C ILE A 93 15.57 -0.83 4.09
N ILE A 94 15.04 -0.71 2.86
CA ILE A 94 15.73 0.00 1.79
C ILE A 94 15.83 1.49 2.11
N GLN A 95 14.83 2.05 2.78
CA GLN A 95 14.80 3.47 3.15
C GLN A 95 15.28 3.78 4.58
N ALA A 96 15.70 2.77 5.36
CA ALA A 96 16.08 2.92 6.77
C ALA A 96 17.26 3.88 6.96
N SER A 97 18.12 3.99 5.96
CA SER A 97 19.25 4.93 5.96
C SER A 97 19.46 5.59 4.60
N GLY A 98 20.07 6.78 4.61
CA GLY A 98 20.46 7.47 3.37
C GLY A 98 21.41 6.63 2.51
N LEU A 99 22.30 5.84 3.14
CA LEU A 99 23.22 4.97 2.42
C LEU A 99 22.49 3.88 1.63
N HIS A 100 21.55 3.15 2.26
CA HIS A 100 20.77 2.11 1.57
C HIS A 100 19.92 2.70 0.44
N ARG A 101 19.32 3.88 0.66
CA ARG A 101 18.56 4.58 -0.38
C ARG A 101 19.45 4.95 -1.57
N ASP A 102 20.64 5.50 -1.31
CA ASP A 102 21.56 5.93 -2.36
C ASP A 102 22.12 4.72 -3.13
N GLU A 103 22.44 3.61 -2.43
CA GLU A 103 22.85 2.34 -3.05
C GLU A 103 21.74 1.74 -3.92
N PHE A 104 20.50 1.76 -3.46
CA PHE A 104 19.36 1.30 -4.24
C PHE A 104 19.16 2.17 -5.50
N LEU A 105 19.24 3.50 -5.36
CA LEU A 105 19.15 4.42 -6.50
C LEU A 105 20.29 4.22 -7.51
N ASP A 106 21.51 3.97 -7.04
CA ASP A 106 22.64 3.64 -7.91
C ASP A 106 22.44 2.29 -8.62
N THR A 107 21.86 1.31 -7.93
CA THR A 107 21.48 0.01 -8.50
C THR A 107 20.48 0.19 -9.64
N VAL A 108 19.45 1.02 -9.45
CA VAL A 108 18.45 1.34 -10.49
C VAL A 108 19.13 2.00 -11.70
N LYS A 109 19.94 3.05 -11.47
CA LYS A 109 20.62 3.78 -12.55
C LYS A 109 21.57 2.88 -13.33
N THR A 110 22.45 2.18 -12.63
CA THR A 110 23.44 1.29 -13.22
C THR A 110 22.78 0.10 -13.92
N GLY A 111 21.74 -0.48 -13.31
CA GLY A 111 20.98 -1.59 -13.86
C GLY A 111 20.27 -1.23 -15.16
N ASN A 112 19.67 -0.05 -15.23
CA ASN A 112 19.09 0.49 -16.46
C ASN A 112 20.14 0.69 -17.56
N MET A 113 21.25 1.35 -17.23
CA MET A 113 22.35 1.59 -18.18
C MET A 113 22.95 0.31 -18.73
N LYS A 114 23.00 -0.76 -17.92
CA LYS A 114 23.60 -2.05 -18.27
C LYS A 114 22.60 -3.12 -18.66
N ASN A 115 21.31 -2.79 -18.74
CA ASN A 115 20.24 -3.72 -19.11
C ASN A 115 20.19 -4.98 -18.22
N TRP A 116 20.39 -4.80 -16.91
CA TRP A 116 20.40 -5.88 -15.91
C TRP A 116 19.01 -6.44 -15.62
N PHE A 117 17.99 -5.59 -15.65
CA PHE A 117 16.61 -5.98 -15.36
C PHE A 117 16.01 -6.70 -16.57
N LYS A 118 15.46 -7.89 -16.30
CA LYS A 118 14.87 -8.75 -17.32
C LYS A 118 13.38 -8.92 -17.06
N GLY A 119 12.59 -8.64 -18.08
CA GLY A 119 11.16 -8.90 -18.05
C GLY A 119 10.86 -10.41 -18.12
N PRO A 120 9.57 -10.78 -18.09
CA PRO A 120 9.13 -12.17 -18.11
C PRO A 120 9.59 -12.95 -19.34
N MET A 121 9.81 -12.28 -20.49
CA MET A 121 10.28 -12.91 -21.73
C MET A 121 11.81 -12.85 -21.89
N GLY A 122 12.54 -12.36 -20.88
CA GLY A 122 14.01 -12.24 -20.88
C GLY A 122 14.57 -11.03 -21.62
N GLU A 123 13.71 -10.13 -22.10
CA GLU A 123 14.04 -8.84 -22.68
C GLU A 123 14.57 -7.88 -21.61
N ALA A 124 15.41 -6.93 -22.02
CA ALA A 124 15.86 -5.87 -21.11
C ALA A 124 14.72 -4.88 -20.86
N GLU A 125 14.39 -4.67 -19.59
CA GLU A 125 13.35 -3.73 -19.18
C GLU A 125 13.94 -2.56 -18.41
N GLN A 126 13.39 -1.37 -18.60
CA GLN A 126 13.83 -0.16 -17.91
C GLN A 126 12.97 0.05 -16.69
N VAL A 127 13.60 0.17 -15.53
CA VAL A 127 12.92 0.47 -14.27
C VAL A 127 12.87 2.00 -14.08
N PRO A 128 11.74 2.60 -13.67
CA PRO A 128 11.68 4.02 -13.40
C PRO A 128 12.73 4.49 -12.39
N GLY A 129 13.33 5.66 -12.62
CA GLY A 129 14.29 6.29 -11.70
C GLY A 129 13.62 6.97 -10.51
N LEU A 130 12.78 6.23 -9.80
CA LEU A 130 11.92 6.72 -8.71
C LEU A 130 12.43 6.23 -7.35
N GLU A 131 12.17 7.00 -6.29
CA GLU A 131 12.36 6.54 -4.92
C GLU A 131 11.16 5.71 -4.45
N LEU A 132 11.38 4.72 -3.58
CA LEU A 132 10.30 4.05 -2.85
C LEU A 132 9.53 5.08 -1.98
N LEU A 133 8.30 4.77 -1.64
CA LEU A 133 7.46 5.65 -0.81
C LEU A 133 7.08 4.90 0.47
N HIS A 134 7.30 5.54 1.62
CA HIS A 134 6.75 5.02 2.87
C HIS A 134 5.23 5.16 2.90
N ASP A 135 4.58 4.16 3.46
CA ASP A 135 3.20 4.32 3.91
C ASP A 135 3.12 5.29 5.10
N VAL A 136 2.12 6.16 5.06
CA VAL A 136 1.87 7.19 6.07
C VAL A 136 0.47 6.95 6.61
N LYS A 137 0.35 6.32 7.78
CA LYS A 137 -0.92 5.97 8.42
C LYS A 137 -2.02 7.05 8.40
N THR A 138 -1.63 8.32 8.41
CA THR A 138 -2.55 9.47 8.43
C THR A 138 -2.97 9.97 7.05
N HIS A 139 -2.44 9.39 5.96
CA HIS A 139 -2.75 9.75 4.58
C HIS A 139 -3.54 8.62 3.94
N TRP A 140 -4.55 8.97 3.14
CA TRP A 140 -5.62 8.05 2.80
C TRP A 140 -5.30 7.09 1.64
N ASP A 141 -4.33 7.43 0.80
CA ASP A 141 -3.83 6.61 -0.31
C ASP A 141 -2.40 6.09 -0.08
N SER A 142 -1.80 6.28 1.10
CA SER A 142 -0.37 6.02 1.23
C SER A 142 0.00 4.56 1.06
N THR A 143 -0.90 3.65 1.45
CA THR A 143 -0.69 2.20 1.26
C THR A 143 -0.74 1.87 -0.23
N TYR A 144 -1.69 2.46 -0.97
CA TYR A 144 -1.75 2.35 -2.42
C TYR A 144 -0.48 2.91 -3.07
N ALA A 145 -0.07 4.13 -2.71
CA ALA A 145 1.11 4.78 -3.26
C ALA A 145 2.40 3.98 -2.96
N MET A 146 2.50 3.38 -1.77
CA MET A 146 3.60 2.48 -1.40
C MET A 146 3.61 1.24 -2.29
N ILE A 147 2.49 0.52 -2.39
CA ILE A 147 2.37 -0.72 -3.18
C ILE A 147 2.64 -0.43 -4.66
N ASN A 148 1.98 0.58 -5.23
CA ASN A 148 2.19 1.00 -6.62
C ASN A 148 3.66 1.32 -6.90
N ARG A 149 4.33 2.04 -5.99
CA ARG A 149 5.75 2.37 -6.13
C ARG A 149 6.65 1.14 -6.01
N LEU A 150 6.33 0.26 -5.07
CA LEU A 150 7.06 -1.00 -4.88
C LEU A 150 6.94 -1.88 -6.13
N HIS A 151 5.74 -1.98 -6.71
CA HIS A 151 5.47 -2.78 -7.90
C HIS A 151 6.16 -2.20 -9.15
N ALA A 152 6.13 -0.87 -9.33
CA ALA A 152 6.86 -0.19 -10.41
C ALA A 152 8.38 -0.40 -10.35
N LEU A 153 8.91 -0.70 -9.16
CA LEU A 153 10.34 -0.92 -8.92
C LEU A 153 10.70 -2.39 -8.69
N HIS A 154 9.76 -3.34 -8.87
CA HIS A 154 9.92 -4.72 -8.41
C HIS A 154 11.16 -5.42 -8.98
N LEU A 155 11.51 -5.19 -10.25
CA LEU A 155 12.70 -5.77 -10.87
C LEU A 155 13.99 -5.31 -10.18
N ALA A 156 14.07 -4.01 -9.86
CA ALA A 156 15.22 -3.45 -9.17
C ALA A 156 15.26 -3.90 -7.70
N VAL A 157 14.10 -3.99 -7.04
CA VAL A 157 13.98 -4.49 -5.66
C VAL A 157 14.45 -5.94 -5.57
N ASN A 158 13.92 -6.82 -6.43
CA ASN A 158 14.32 -8.24 -6.45
C ASN A 158 15.81 -8.40 -6.74
N TYR A 159 16.35 -7.63 -7.70
CA TYR A 159 17.78 -7.64 -7.99
C TYR A 159 18.61 -7.19 -6.79
N PHE A 160 18.23 -6.07 -6.14
CA PHE A 160 18.93 -5.49 -5.00
C PHE A 160 18.96 -6.45 -3.81
N LEU A 161 17.81 -7.04 -3.45
CA LEU A 161 17.70 -8.01 -2.36
C LEU A 161 18.49 -9.30 -2.63
N ALA A 162 18.67 -9.67 -3.91
CA ALA A 162 19.46 -10.83 -4.30
C ALA A 162 20.98 -10.58 -4.33
N LEU A 163 21.45 -9.34 -4.18
CA LEU A 163 22.88 -9.03 -4.25
C LEU A 163 23.69 -9.75 -3.17
N PRO A 164 24.92 -10.23 -3.47
CA PRO A 164 25.76 -10.92 -2.50
C PRO A 164 26.11 -10.11 -1.25
N ASN A 165 26.06 -8.78 -1.33
CA ASN A 165 26.30 -7.88 -0.20
C ASN A 165 25.09 -7.75 0.72
N GLN A 166 23.89 -8.10 0.25
CA GLN A 166 22.62 -7.99 0.97
C GLN A 166 22.17 -9.34 1.54
N LYS A 167 23.10 -10.12 2.11
CA LYS A 167 22.80 -11.52 2.56
C LYS A 167 21.69 -11.58 3.60
N GLU A 168 21.59 -10.58 4.45
CA GLU A 168 20.58 -10.47 5.50
C GLU A 168 19.20 -10.09 4.94
N LEU A 169 19.13 -9.62 3.69
CA LEU A 169 17.89 -9.16 3.06
C LEU A 169 17.23 -10.21 2.17
N LYS A 170 17.86 -11.38 2.00
CA LYS A 170 17.34 -12.46 1.15
C LYS A 170 15.98 -12.99 1.62
N ASP A 171 15.74 -12.93 2.92
CA ASP A 171 14.50 -13.41 3.53
C ASP A 171 13.31 -12.49 3.23
N TYR A 172 13.55 -11.28 2.70
CA TYR A 172 12.52 -10.33 2.29
C TYR A 172 12.16 -10.46 0.80
N ILE A 173 12.76 -11.37 0.05
CA ILE A 173 12.42 -11.57 -1.36
C ILE A 173 11.01 -12.15 -1.45
N LEU A 174 10.12 -11.41 -2.12
CA LEU A 174 8.76 -11.87 -2.39
C LEU A 174 8.75 -12.91 -3.51
N SER A 175 8.00 -13.99 -3.28
CA SER A 175 7.69 -15.01 -4.28
C SER A 175 6.67 -14.51 -5.29
N SER A 176 6.53 -15.23 -6.43
CA SER A 176 5.56 -14.86 -7.47
C SER A 176 4.11 -14.79 -6.96
N PRO A 177 3.61 -15.72 -6.12
CA PRO A 177 2.27 -15.60 -5.54
C PRO A 177 2.10 -14.37 -4.64
N GLN A 178 3.15 -13.99 -3.89
CA GLN A 178 3.09 -12.79 -3.03
C GLN A 178 3.05 -11.50 -3.85
N TRP A 179 3.80 -11.44 -4.97
CA TRP A 179 3.69 -10.32 -5.92
C TRP A 179 2.30 -10.24 -6.56
N LEU A 180 1.72 -11.37 -6.95
CA LEU A 180 0.36 -11.42 -7.50
C LEU A 180 -0.68 -10.90 -6.50
N VAL A 181 -0.57 -11.31 -5.24
CA VAL A 181 -1.44 -10.80 -4.17
C VAL A 181 -1.29 -9.28 -4.03
N LEU A 182 -0.07 -8.73 -4.02
CA LEU A 182 0.16 -7.29 -3.99
C LEU A 182 -0.44 -6.55 -5.19
N GLU A 183 -0.37 -7.15 -6.37
CA GLU A 183 -1.00 -6.62 -7.59
C GLU A 183 -2.53 -6.57 -7.44
N ASP A 184 -3.17 -7.62 -6.94
CA ASP A 184 -4.62 -7.62 -6.68
C ASP A 184 -5.00 -6.51 -5.68
N PHE A 185 -4.20 -6.31 -4.63
CA PHE A 185 -4.39 -5.22 -3.68
C PHE A 185 -4.26 -3.85 -4.31
N GLU A 186 -3.25 -3.66 -5.17
CA GLU A 186 -3.05 -2.43 -5.89
C GLU A 186 -4.31 -2.06 -6.70
N HIS A 187 -4.87 -3.01 -7.44
CA HIS A 187 -6.08 -2.83 -8.23
C HIS A 187 -7.30 -2.46 -7.37
N ILE A 188 -7.49 -3.12 -6.21
CA ILE A 188 -8.58 -2.82 -5.29
C ILE A 188 -8.44 -1.39 -4.73
N LEU A 189 -7.25 -1.01 -4.29
CA LEU A 189 -7.00 0.29 -3.66
C LEU A 189 -6.97 1.44 -4.68
N GLN A 190 -6.65 1.15 -5.94
CA GLN A 190 -6.67 2.13 -7.03
C GLN A 190 -8.07 2.74 -7.22
N VAL A 191 -9.14 1.93 -7.07
CA VAL A 191 -10.52 2.41 -7.20
C VAL A 191 -10.82 3.52 -6.20
N GLY A 192 -10.40 3.33 -4.95
CA GLY A 192 -10.52 4.35 -3.91
C GLY A 192 -9.76 5.63 -4.24
N SER A 193 -8.56 5.46 -4.80
CA SER A 193 -7.67 6.58 -5.10
C SER A 193 -8.16 7.43 -6.26
N ILE A 194 -8.72 6.82 -7.30
CA ILE A 194 -9.32 7.52 -8.44
C ILE A 194 -10.54 8.34 -7.98
N GLN A 195 -11.45 7.71 -7.23
CA GLN A 195 -12.68 8.37 -6.79
C GLN A 195 -12.40 9.61 -5.93
N ILE A 196 -11.42 9.59 -5.04
CA ILE A 196 -11.12 10.74 -4.18
C ILE A 196 -10.54 11.91 -5.00
N ASN A 197 -9.75 11.64 -6.03
CA ASN A 197 -9.19 12.67 -6.90
C ASN A 197 -10.28 13.39 -7.73
N GLU A 198 -11.30 12.66 -8.19
CA GLU A 198 -12.45 13.24 -8.92
C GLU A 198 -13.31 14.17 -8.04
N PHE A 199 -13.41 13.91 -6.73
CA PHE A 199 -14.16 14.77 -5.81
C PHE A 199 -13.39 16.03 -5.37
N GLN A 200 -12.10 16.13 -5.69
CA GLN A 200 -11.25 17.27 -5.32
C GLN A 200 -10.96 18.23 -6.50
N SER A 201 -11.29 17.84 -7.73
CA SER A 201 -11.17 18.64 -8.96
C SER A 201 -12.41 19.49 -9.26
#